data_AF-A0A4Y9F9D0-F1
#
_entry.id   AF-A0A4Y9F9D0-F1
#
_cell.length_a   1.000
_cell.length_b   1.000
_cell.length_c   1.000
_cell.angle_alpha   90.00
_cell.angle_beta   90.00
_cell.angle_gamma   90.00
#
_symmetry.space_group_name_H-M   'P 1'
#
loop_
_entity.id
_entity.type
_entity.pdbx_description
1 polymer ?
#
loop_
_entity_poly.entity_id
_entity_poly.type
_entity_poly.pdbx_seq_one_letter_code
_entity_poly.pdbx_strand_id
1 'polypeptide(L)'
;MGKKKREERLKKKALKEWEERRPKTFREALRYFPGLFLRTTLVVMAATTLILFTTALGLPWAQSTWFQILIYLGFYLLFQRFIMGPLAPPRIK
;
A
#
# COMPACT_ATOMS: atom_id res chain seq x y z
N MET A 1 -17.40 -31.90 -5.21
CA MET A 1 -17.99 -30.55 -5.11
C MET A 1 -17.95 -29.89 -3.71
N GLY A 2 -17.62 -30.59 -2.62
CA GLY A 2 -17.69 -30.01 -1.25
C GLY A 2 -16.58 -29.02 -0.85
N LYS A 3 -15.36 -29.15 -1.40
CA LYS A 3 -14.22 -28.26 -1.06
C LYS A 3 -14.42 -26.82 -1.55
N LYS A 4 -14.89 -26.64 -2.80
CA LYS A 4 -15.18 -25.31 -3.39
C LYS A 4 -16.22 -24.51 -2.59
N LYS A 5 -17.28 -25.15 -2.10
CA LYS A 5 -18.33 -24.51 -1.30
C LYS A 5 -17.84 -24.05 0.08
N ARG A 6 -16.83 -24.72 0.65
CA ARG A 6 -16.20 -24.36 1.93
C ARG A 6 -15.26 -23.17 1.76
N GLU A 7 -14.49 -23.16 0.68
CA GLU A 7 -13.61 -22.04 0.30
C GLU A 7 -14.41 -20.77 0.00
N GLU A 8 -15.53 -20.85 -0.73
CA GLU A 8 -16.41 -19.70 -0.98
C GLU A 8 -17.02 -19.13 0.31
N ARG A 9 -17.39 -19.99 1.27
CA ARG A 9 -17.90 -19.55 2.58
C ARG A 9 -16.83 -18.86 3.42
N LEU A 10 -15.59 -19.37 3.41
CA LEU A 10 -14.47 -18.75 4.10
C LEU A 10 -14.09 -17.40 3.47
N LYS A 11 -14.10 -17.32 2.13
CA LYS A 11 -13.88 -16.07 1.38
C LYS A 11 -14.93 -15.01 1.73
N LYS A 12 -16.22 -15.39 1.76
CA LYS A 12 -17.32 -14.48 2.16
C LYS A 12 -17.22 -13.99 3.61
N LYS A 13 -16.74 -14.83 4.54
CA LYS A 13 -16.51 -14.42 5.94
C LYS A 13 -15.36 -13.42 6.06
N ALA A 14 -14.23 -13.69 5.41
CA ALA A 14 -13.08 -12.78 5.42
C ALA A 14 -13.40 -11.42 4.77
N LEU A 15 -14.23 -11.40 3.73
CA LEU A 15 -14.75 -10.17 3.12
C LEU A 15 -15.67 -9.38 4.07
N LYS A 16 -16.58 -10.05 4.78
CA LYS A 16 -17.47 -9.40 5.75
C LYS A 16 -16.72 -8.83 6.95
N GLU A 17 -15.76 -9.57 7.51
CA GLU A 17 -14.92 -9.07 8.62
C GLU A 17 -14.05 -7.89 8.19
N TRP A 18 -13.61 -7.86 6.92
CA TRP A 18 -12.89 -6.74 6.35
C TRP A 18 -13.80 -5.52 6.12
N GLU A 19 -15.03 -5.71 5.65
CA GLU A 19 -16.03 -4.63 5.53
C GLU A 19 -16.47 -4.06 6.87
N GLU A 20 -16.57 -4.88 7.91
CA GLU A 20 -16.88 -4.44 9.28
C GLU A 20 -15.72 -3.68 9.93
N ARG A 21 -14.47 -4.04 9.59
CA ARG A 21 -13.27 -3.32 10.07
C ARG A 21 -12.93 -2.07 9.26
N ARG A 22 -13.58 -1.83 8.11
CA ARG A 22 -13.37 -0.59 7.36
C ARG A 22 -13.95 0.59 8.16
N PRO A 23 -13.16 1.63 8.46
CA PRO A 23 -13.64 2.80 9.18
C PRO A 23 -14.72 3.45 8.33
N LYS A 24 -15.96 3.46 8.85
CA LYS A 24 -17.11 4.05 8.16
C LYS A 24 -17.15 5.57 8.33
N THR A 25 -16.29 6.12 9.20
CA THR A 25 -16.28 7.54 9.56
C THR A 25 -14.87 8.12 9.53
N PHE A 26 -14.73 9.36 9.05
CA PHE A 26 -13.46 10.11 8.99
C PHE A 26 -12.70 10.16 10.33
N ARG A 27 -13.43 10.21 11.46
CA ARG A 27 -12.86 10.22 12.81
C ARG A 27 -12.16 8.90 13.17
N GLU A 28 -12.67 7.77 12.66
CA GLU A 28 -12.02 6.47 12.84
C GLU A 28 -10.81 6.34 11.90
N ALA A 29 -10.90 6.86 10.68
CA ALA A 29 -9.77 6.91 9.75
C ALA A 29 -8.59 7.73 10.32
N LEU A 30 -8.89 8.85 11.01
CA LEU A 30 -7.88 9.65 11.71
C LEU A 30 -7.15 8.89 12.83
N ARG A 31 -7.77 7.88 13.44
CA ARG A 31 -7.11 7.04 14.45
C ARG A 31 -6.04 6.10 13.84
N TYR A 32 -6.20 5.75 12.56
CA TYR A 32 -5.21 5.00 11.78
C TYR A 32 -4.18 5.89 11.10
N PHE A 33 -4.44 7.21 11.04
CA PHE A 33 -3.60 8.18 10.36
C PHE A 33 -2.15 8.24 10.88
N PRO A 34 -1.86 8.19 12.20
CA PRO A 34 -0.47 8.23 12.67
C PRO A 34 0.36 7.05 12.14
N GLY A 35 -0.22 5.84 12.15
CA GLY A 35 0.44 4.65 11.61
C GLY A 35 0.57 4.67 10.10
N LEU A 36 -0.45 5.17 9.40
CA LEU A 36 -0.44 5.36 7.94
C LEU A 36 0.61 6.40 7.53
N PHE A 37 0.65 7.53 8.22
CA PHE A 37 1.59 8.61 8.00
C PHE A 37 3.03 8.12 8.19
N LEU A 38 3.35 7.50 9.33
CA LEU A 38 4.69 6.98 9.57
C LEU A 38 5.16 6.01 8.48
N ARG A 39 4.31 5.06 8.07
CA ARG A 39 4.64 4.11 7.00
C ARG A 39 4.79 4.80 5.66
N THR A 40 3.94 5.78 5.37
CA THR A 40 4.01 6.55 4.12
C THR A 40 5.28 7.38 4.07
N THR A 41 5.61 8.10 5.16
CA THR A 41 6.85 8.87 5.28
C THR A 41 8.07 7.99 5.10
N LEU A 42 8.09 6.79 5.69
CA LEU A 42 9.20 5.85 5.55
C LEU A 42 9.38 5.39 4.09
N VAL A 43 8.29 5.08 3.40
CA VAL A 43 8.29 4.70 1.98
C VAL A 43 8.72 5.87 1.08
N VAL A 44 8.21 7.08 1.35
CA VAL A 44 8.56 8.30 0.61
C VAL A 44 10.04 8.62 0.83
N MET A 45 10.54 8.57 2.06
CA MET A 45 11.96 8.77 2.34
C MET A 45 12.83 7.78 1.56
N ALA A 46 12.48 6.49 1.56
CA ALA A 46 13.22 5.50 0.79
C ALA A 46 13.20 5.78 -0.72
N ALA A 47 12.04 6.16 -1.27
CA ALA A 47 11.90 6.53 -2.68
C ALA A 47 12.73 7.78 -3.01
N THR A 48 12.67 8.81 -2.18
CA THR A 48 13.45 10.04 -2.33
C THR A 48 14.95 9.78 -2.22
N THR A 49 15.39 8.97 -1.25
CA THR A 49 16.80 8.55 -1.14
C THR A 49 17.27 7.83 -2.40
N LEU A 50 16.44 6.96 -2.99
CA LEU A 50 16.77 6.27 -4.23
C LEU A 50 16.90 7.24 -5.42
N ILE A 51 15.99 8.22 -5.52
CA ILE A 51 16.04 9.27 -6.56
C ILE A 51 17.28 10.14 -6.38
N LEU A 52 17.60 10.55 -5.16
CA LEU A 52 18.79 11.35 -4.86
C LEU A 52 20.07 10.57 -5.13
N PHE A 53 20.12 9.29 -4.78
CA PHE A 53 21.26 8.43 -5.05
C PHE A 53 21.51 8.26 -6.55
N THR A 54 20.46 7.95 -7.32
CA THR A 54 20.57 7.84 -8.78
C THR A 54 20.92 9.17 -9.43
N THR A 55 20.42 10.28 -8.90
CA THR A 55 20.81 11.63 -9.30
C THR A 55 22.29 11.92 -9.02
N ALA A 56 22.78 11.56 -7.84
CA ALA A 56 24.17 11.76 -7.43
C ALA A 56 25.16 10.94 -8.27
N LEU A 57 24.72 9.81 -8.84
CA LEU A 57 25.47 9.02 -9.82
C LEU A 57 25.57 9.70 -11.20
N GLY A 58 25.01 10.90 -11.38
CA GLY A 58 25.09 11.67 -12.62
C GLY A 58 24.19 11.13 -13.74
N LEU A 59 23.21 10.29 -13.40
CA LEU A 59 22.32 9.67 -14.36
C LEU A 59 21.28 10.68 -14.88
N PRO A 60 21.33 11.08 -16.17
CA PRO A 60 20.48 12.16 -16.70
C PRO A 60 18.99 11.81 -16.68
N TRP A 61 18.64 10.52 -16.80
CA TRP A 61 17.26 10.05 -16.68
C TRP A 61 16.69 10.18 -15.26
N ALA A 62 17.51 10.33 -14.22
CA ALA A 62 17.03 10.44 -12.84
C ALA A 62 16.37 11.79 -12.54
N GLN A 63 16.72 12.80 -13.34
CA GLN A 63 16.10 14.13 -13.34
C GLN A 63 14.79 14.16 -14.13
N SER A 64 14.47 13.11 -14.90
CA SER A 64 13.24 13.06 -15.68
C SER A 64 12.03 12.92 -14.77
N THR A 65 11.02 13.76 -14.99
CA THR A 65 9.71 13.66 -14.32
C THR A 65 9.12 12.25 -14.47
N TRP A 66 9.32 11.60 -15.61
CA TRP A 66 8.83 10.25 -15.86
C TRP A 66 9.51 9.19 -15.00
N PHE A 67 10.81 9.33 -14.76
CA PHE A 67 11.55 8.42 -13.89
C PHE A 67 11.12 8.58 -12.44
N GLN A 68 10.93 9.83 -11.99
CA GLN A 68 10.39 10.10 -10.66
C GLN A 68 8.98 9.52 -10.50
N ILE A 69 8.09 9.71 -11.49
CA ILE A 69 6.75 9.11 -11.51
C ILE A 69 6.84 7.59 -11.45
N LEU A 70 7.70 6.96 -12.23
CA LEU A 70 7.89 5.49 -12.23
C LEU A 70 8.38 4.97 -10.88
N ILE A 71 9.31 5.66 -10.24
CA ILE A 71 9.77 5.29 -8.90
C ILE A 71 8.63 5.42 -7.89
N TYR A 72 7.93 6.56 -7.88
CA TYR A 72 6.81 6.76 -6.95
C TYR A 72 5.70 5.73 -7.19
N LEU A 73 5.38 5.42 -8.44
CA LEU A 73 4.38 4.42 -8.80
C LEU A 73 4.83 3.01 -8.41
N GLY A 74 6.10 2.67 -8.68
CA GLY A 74 6.70 1.41 -8.28
C GLY A 74 6.66 1.22 -6.77
N PHE A 75 7.11 2.21 -6.01
CA PHE A 75 7.04 2.19 -4.55
C PHE A 75 5.60 2.17 -4.05
N TYR A 76 4.69 2.92 -4.67
CA TYR A 76 3.27 2.88 -4.33
C TYR A 76 2.70 1.47 -4.50
N LEU A 77 2.96 0.78 -5.61
CA LEU A 77 2.46 -0.57 -5.84
C LEU A 77 3.13 -1.61 -4.92
N LEU A 78 4.43 -1.49 -4.70
CA LEU A 78 5.20 -2.43 -3.88
C LEU A 78 4.80 -2.33 -2.39
N PHE A 79 4.67 -1.11 -1.91
CA PHE A 79 4.36 -0.80 -0.52
C PHE A 79 2.88 -0.45 -0.29
N GLN A 80 2.02 -0.55 -1.31
CA GLN A 80 0.59 -0.24 -1.21
C GLN A 80 -0.05 -0.94 -0.01
N ARG A 81 0.29 -2.23 0.14
CA ARG A 81 -0.24 -3.09 1.20
C ARG A 81 0.37 -2.78 2.56
N PHE A 82 1.63 -2.34 2.60
CA PHE A 82 2.30 -1.95 3.83
C PHE A 82 1.71 -0.64 4.37
N ILE A 83 1.53 0.34 3.47
CA ILE A 83 0.88 1.62 3.72
C ILE A 83 -0.57 1.38 4.19
N MET A 84 -1.36 0.65 3.41
CA MET A 84 -2.76 0.36 3.74
C MET A 84 -2.93 -0.58 4.95
N GLY A 85 -1.89 -1.31 5.35
CA GLY A 85 -1.84 -2.08 6.60
C GLY A 85 -3.12 -2.90 6.87
N PRO A 86 -3.86 -2.62 7.97
CA PRO A 86 -5.07 -3.36 8.36
C PRO A 86 -6.28 -3.13 7.43
N LEU A 87 -6.20 -2.16 6.51
CA LEU A 87 -7.24 -1.85 5.52
C LEU A 87 -7.00 -2.53 4.18
N ALA A 88 -5.88 -3.24 4.03
CA ALA A 88 -5.60 -3.94 2.78
C ALA A 88 -6.63 -5.06 2.55
N PRO A 89 -7.27 -5.14 1.37
CA PRO A 89 -8.21 -6.21 1.08
C PRO A 89 -7.50 -7.58 1.18
N PRO A 90 -8.13 -8.58 1.81
CA PRO A 90 -7.53 -9.91 1.93
C PRO A 90 -7.23 -10.47 0.53
N ARG A 91 -5.97 -10.84 0.28
CA ARG A 91 -5.60 -11.53 -0.97
C ARG A 91 -6.25 -12.92 -0.95
N ILE A 92 -7.36 -13.02 -1.67
CA ILE A 92 -7.96 -14.31 -2.02
C ILE A 92 -7.02 -14.95 -3.05
N LYS A 93 -6.20 -15.90 -2.61
CA LYS A 93 -5.57 -16.87 -3.52
C LYS A 93 -6.55 -18.01 -3.83
#